data_AF-A0ABD5SUJ0-F1
#
_entry.id   AF-A0ABD5SUJ0-F1
#
_cell.length_a   1.000
_cell.length_b   1.000
_cell.length_c   1.000
_cell.angle_alpha   90.00
_cell.angle_beta   90.00
_cell.angle_gamma   90.00
#
_symmetry.space_group_name_H-M   'P 1'
#
loop_
_entity.id
_entity.type
_entity.pdbx_description
1 polymer ?
#
loop_
_entity_poly.entity_id
_entity_poly.type
_entity_poly.pdbx_seq_one_letter_code
_entity_poly.pdbx_strand_id
1 'polypeptide(L)'
;MRERDGADPVTVLQRYSSAAAKRLTDVASGLPGAGTAGRLGRLWQRHVRERPDRYRASITFPTAPDRPSVGEVHGWIEELEYAFEGRLDVYARRGSVAVETDRISAELFDEAEFDAICERIEDGYSGSHSIAHLKKLRRHDDGLVRTHVIVPVKPLFPRDEADDPAARAATGIEAD
;
A
#
# COMPACT_ATOMS: atom_id res chain seq x y z
N MET A 1 -50.71 38.29 46.96
CA MET A 1 -52.05 37.79 46.61
C MET A 1 -52.07 37.55 45.10
N ARG A 2 -52.10 36.28 44.66
CA ARG A 2 -51.85 35.81 43.27
C ARG A 2 -50.41 36.11 42.78
N GLU A 3 -49.68 35.29 42.01
CA GLU A 3 -50.01 34.30 40.93
C GLU A 3 -50.48 34.97 39.63
N ARG A 4 -50.23 34.50 38.38
CA ARG A 4 -49.36 33.47 37.74
C ARG A 4 -49.34 33.81 36.22
N ASP A 5 -48.56 33.27 35.28
CA ASP A 5 -47.54 32.20 35.11
C ASP A 5 -46.57 32.70 33.98
N GLY A 6 -45.56 32.01 33.40
CA GLY A 6 -45.02 30.64 33.47
C GLY A 6 -44.01 30.42 32.30
N ALA A 7 -43.59 29.17 32.04
CA ALA A 7 -42.61 28.71 31.00
C ALA A 7 -41.16 29.24 31.17
N ASP A 8 -40.12 28.48 31.52
CA ASP A 8 -39.81 27.02 31.38
C ASP A 8 -39.45 26.60 29.91
N PRO A 9 -38.62 25.55 29.68
CA PRO A 9 -37.16 25.68 29.73
C PRO A 9 -36.38 25.06 28.53
N VAL A 10 -35.04 25.04 28.62
CA VAL A 10 -34.08 24.25 27.80
C VAL A 10 -33.99 24.58 26.29
N THR A 11 -33.16 25.57 25.95
CA THR A 11 -32.26 25.70 24.76
C THR A 11 -31.52 27.05 24.91
N VAL A 12 -30.32 27.31 24.40
CA VAL A 12 -29.54 26.75 23.27
C VAL A 12 -28.13 26.34 23.72
N LEU A 13 -27.69 25.15 23.31
CA LEU A 13 -26.38 24.58 23.66
C LEU A 13 -25.31 25.01 22.65
N GLN A 14 -24.81 26.25 22.72
CA GLN A 14 -23.70 26.70 21.87
C GLN A 14 -22.96 27.94 22.41
N ARG A 15 -21.67 27.79 22.77
CA ARG A 15 -20.50 28.46 22.14
C ARG A 15 -19.20 28.38 22.99
N TYR A 16 -18.16 27.82 22.36
CA TYR A 16 -16.74 28.19 22.47
C TYR A 16 -16.02 28.30 23.83
N SER A 17 -15.33 27.21 24.17
CA SER A 17 -13.85 27.09 24.29
C SER A 17 -13.02 27.93 25.29
N SER A 18 -12.04 27.25 25.89
CA SER A 18 -10.87 27.75 26.65
C SER A 18 -11.20 28.43 28.00
N ALA A 19 -10.56 28.09 29.12
CA ALA A 19 -9.11 28.02 29.28
C ALA A 19 -8.62 27.15 30.48
N ALA A 20 -7.29 27.06 30.60
CA ALA A 20 -6.52 26.81 31.84
C ALA A 20 -6.69 25.47 32.60
N ALA A 21 -5.85 24.49 32.23
CA ALA A 21 -5.23 23.59 33.22
C ALA A 21 -3.70 23.68 33.13
N LYS A 22 -3.08 23.87 34.30
CA LYS A 22 -1.64 24.06 34.58
C LYS A 22 -0.77 22.99 33.90
N ARG A 23 0.34 23.32 33.23
CA ARG A 23 1.67 23.69 33.79
C ARG A 23 2.28 22.62 34.74
N LEU A 24 3.52 22.23 34.40
CA LEU A 24 4.54 21.54 35.22
C LEU A 24 4.28 20.07 35.61
N THR A 25 4.93 19.18 34.86
CA THR A 25 6.09 18.46 35.43
C THR A 25 7.33 18.79 34.58
N ASP A 26 8.50 18.79 35.21
CA ASP A 26 9.78 19.24 34.66
C ASP A 26 10.85 18.16 34.89
N VAL A 27 12.07 18.38 34.39
CA VAL A 27 13.28 17.57 34.60
C VAL A 27 13.29 16.18 33.96
N ALA A 28 13.86 16.11 32.75
CA ALA A 28 14.57 14.95 32.23
C ALA A 28 15.87 15.43 31.56
N SER A 29 16.87 15.77 32.38
CA SER A 29 18.09 16.44 31.93
C SER A 29 19.02 15.54 31.10
N GLY A 30 19.55 16.09 30.00
CA GLY A 30 20.87 15.75 29.47
C GLY A 30 21.17 14.27 29.14
N LEU A 31 20.59 13.73 28.07
CA LEU A 31 21.10 12.52 27.40
C LEU A 31 21.32 12.74 25.90
N PRO A 32 22.46 12.33 25.31
CA PRO A 32 22.74 12.46 23.88
C PRO A 32 21.98 11.39 23.06
N GLY A 33 20.65 11.45 23.06
CA GLY A 33 19.77 10.45 22.43
C GLY A 33 18.53 10.99 21.70
N ALA A 34 18.19 12.28 21.81
CA ALA A 34 16.99 12.85 21.19
C ALA A 34 16.93 12.64 19.65
N GLY A 35 18.09 12.66 18.99
CA GLY A 35 18.21 12.43 17.55
C GLY A 35 17.93 10.99 17.09
N THR A 36 18.09 9.97 17.96
CA THR A 36 17.77 8.58 17.65
C THR A 36 16.35 8.22 18.07
N ALA A 37 15.89 8.63 19.25
CA ALA A 37 14.50 8.44 19.68
C ALA A 37 13.50 9.05 18.67
N GLY A 38 13.76 10.29 18.22
CA GLY A 38 12.95 10.95 17.19
C GLY A 38 13.08 10.37 15.78
N ARG A 39 14.02 9.44 15.52
CA ARG A 39 14.12 8.67 14.26
C ARG A 39 13.47 7.29 14.41
N LEU A 40 13.70 6.61 15.53
CA LEU A 40 13.04 5.37 15.91
C LEU A 40 11.53 5.52 15.98
N GLY A 41 10.99 6.59 16.60
CA GLY A 41 9.55 6.86 16.59
C GLY A 41 8.96 7.00 15.19
N ARG A 42 9.66 7.70 14.27
CA ARG A 42 9.25 7.83 12.87
C ARG A 42 9.43 6.55 12.05
N LEU A 43 10.41 5.70 12.38
CA LEU A 43 10.59 4.38 11.78
C LEU A 43 9.55 3.36 12.31
N TRP A 44 9.15 3.48 13.57
CA TRP A 44 8.04 2.72 14.16
C TRP A 44 6.70 3.15 13.57
N GLN A 45 6.41 4.45 13.44
CA GLN A 45 5.23 4.91 12.68
C GLN A 45 5.24 4.42 11.21
N ARG A 46 6.42 4.26 10.60
CA ARG A 46 6.58 3.69 9.25
C ARG A 46 6.36 2.17 9.19
N HIS A 47 6.22 1.48 10.32
CA HIS A 47 6.14 0.01 10.40
C HIS A 47 4.96 -0.52 11.24
N VAL A 48 4.30 0.32 12.04
CA VAL A 48 3.32 -0.10 13.04
C VAL A 48 1.92 0.46 12.78
N ARG A 49 1.09 -0.40 12.19
CA ARG A 49 -0.36 -0.55 12.48
C ARG A 49 -1.34 0.58 12.17
N GLU A 50 -1.00 1.59 11.38
CA GLU A 50 -2.07 2.30 10.66
C GLU A 50 -2.56 1.38 9.52
N ARG A 51 -3.73 0.75 9.70
CA ARG A 51 -4.47 0.11 8.60
C ARG A 51 -4.83 1.23 7.60
N PRO A 52 -4.59 1.06 6.29
CA PRO A 52 -5.05 2.04 5.32
C PRO A 52 -6.57 2.04 5.27
N ASP A 53 -7.16 3.20 4.99
CA ASP A 53 -8.59 3.34 4.71
C ASP A 53 -8.91 2.88 3.27
N ARG A 54 -7.91 2.97 2.37
CA ARG A 54 -8.04 2.67 0.93
C ARG A 54 -6.78 2.05 0.33
N TYR A 55 -6.96 1.26 -0.71
CA TYR A 55 -5.89 0.66 -1.50
C TYR A 55 -5.87 1.23 -2.93
N ARG A 56 -4.70 1.15 -3.58
CA ARG A 56 -4.48 1.54 -4.99
C ARG A 56 -3.31 0.75 -5.55
N ALA A 57 -3.33 0.38 -6.82
CA ALA A 57 -2.15 -0.16 -7.51
C ALA A 57 -1.65 0.78 -8.62
N SER A 58 -0.34 0.72 -8.86
CA SER A 58 0.33 1.34 -10.00
C SER A 58 1.36 0.36 -10.54
N ILE A 59 1.11 -0.17 -11.74
CA ILE A 59 1.92 -1.20 -12.38
C ILE A 59 2.55 -0.64 -13.64
N THR A 60 3.72 -1.13 -14.04
CA THR A 60 4.28 -0.84 -15.37
C THR A 60 4.78 -2.12 -15.99
N PHE A 61 4.19 -2.52 -17.12
CA PHE A 61 4.45 -3.75 -17.86
C PHE A 61 5.42 -3.48 -19.02
N PRO A 62 6.67 -3.97 -19.00
CA PRO A 62 7.56 -3.93 -20.18
C PRO A 62 7.00 -4.74 -21.35
N THR A 63 6.85 -4.12 -22.53
CA THR A 63 6.36 -4.78 -23.76
C THR A 63 7.48 -5.16 -24.72
N ALA A 64 8.71 -5.29 -24.21
CA ALA A 64 9.92 -5.60 -24.95
C ALA A 64 10.48 -7.04 -24.82
N PRO A 65 10.16 -7.87 -23.81
CA PRO A 65 10.63 -9.25 -23.76
C PRO A 65 9.76 -10.20 -24.61
N ASP A 66 10.30 -11.38 -24.94
CA ASP A 66 9.56 -12.43 -25.67
C ASP A 66 8.41 -13.04 -24.84
N ARG A 67 8.46 -12.89 -23.52
CA ARG A 67 7.37 -13.15 -22.56
C ARG A 67 7.36 -12.10 -21.45
N PRO A 68 6.18 -11.66 -20.98
CA PRO A 68 4.84 -12.12 -21.37
C PRO A 68 4.37 -11.50 -22.70
N SER A 69 3.42 -12.16 -23.35
CA SER A 69 2.78 -11.62 -24.57
C SER A 69 1.85 -10.46 -24.25
N VAL A 70 1.49 -9.70 -25.29
CA VAL A 70 0.52 -8.59 -25.18
C VAL A 70 -0.86 -9.08 -24.70
N GLY A 71 -1.23 -10.34 -25.01
CA GLY A 71 -2.48 -10.95 -24.55
C GLY A 71 -2.48 -11.27 -23.05
N GLU A 72 -1.37 -11.81 -22.53
CA GLU A 72 -1.20 -12.05 -21.08
C GLU A 72 -1.21 -10.72 -20.31
N VAL A 73 -0.52 -9.70 -20.82
CA VAL A 73 -0.56 -8.34 -20.24
C VAL A 73 -1.97 -7.75 -20.25
N HIS A 74 -2.76 -7.98 -21.31
CA HIS A 74 -4.16 -7.53 -21.36
C HIS A 74 -5.03 -8.25 -20.32
N GLY A 75 -4.89 -9.57 -20.18
CA GLY A 75 -5.62 -10.36 -19.19
C GLY A 75 -5.38 -9.89 -17.76
N TRP A 76 -4.13 -9.62 -17.37
CA TRP A 76 -3.86 -9.05 -16.04
C TRP A 76 -4.43 -7.64 -15.85
N ILE A 77 -4.58 -6.86 -16.92
CA ILE A 77 -5.22 -5.54 -16.84
C ILE A 77 -6.73 -5.68 -16.61
N GLU A 78 -7.40 -6.64 -17.26
CA GLU A 78 -8.81 -6.98 -16.97
C GLU A 78 -9.00 -7.46 -15.52
N GLU A 79 -8.09 -8.29 -15.01
CA GLU A 79 -8.11 -8.76 -13.62
C GLU A 79 -7.85 -7.63 -12.60
N LEU A 80 -6.95 -6.70 -12.91
CA LEU A 80 -6.71 -5.49 -12.12
C LEU A 80 -7.89 -4.51 -12.18
N GLU A 81 -8.65 -4.48 -13.28
CA GLU A 81 -9.89 -3.71 -13.37
C GLU A 81 -10.97 -4.33 -12.46
N TYR A 82 -11.09 -5.65 -12.43
CA TYR A 82 -12.00 -6.37 -11.53
C TYR A 82 -11.66 -6.14 -10.05
N ALA A 83 -10.41 -6.42 -9.63
CA ALA A 83 -9.95 -6.34 -8.24
C ALA A 83 -9.91 -4.91 -7.64
N PHE A 84 -10.17 -3.87 -8.45
CA PHE A 84 -10.30 -2.46 -8.02
C PHE A 84 -11.66 -1.83 -8.38
N GLU A 85 -12.70 -2.66 -8.55
CA GLU A 85 -14.09 -2.23 -8.81
C GLU A 85 -14.28 -1.34 -10.06
N GLY A 86 -13.56 -1.64 -11.13
CA GLY A 86 -13.97 -1.28 -12.49
C GLY A 86 -13.51 0.07 -13.03
N ARG A 87 -12.42 0.67 -12.50
CA ARG A 87 -11.69 1.74 -13.20
C ARG A 87 -10.17 1.71 -12.99
N LEU A 88 -9.45 1.84 -14.10
CA LEU A 88 -8.02 2.11 -14.14
C LEU A 88 -7.66 3.00 -15.33
N ASP A 89 -6.60 3.80 -15.18
CA ASP A 89 -6.00 4.54 -16.29
C ASP A 89 -4.92 3.68 -16.96
N VAL A 90 -4.96 3.58 -18.30
CA VAL A 90 -3.93 2.90 -19.10
C VAL A 90 -3.12 3.93 -19.90
N TYR A 91 -1.82 3.99 -19.63
CA TYR A 91 -0.86 4.89 -20.24
C TYR A 91 0.16 4.14 -21.10
N ALA A 92 -0.03 4.14 -22.42
CA ALA A 92 0.96 3.63 -23.36
C ALA A 92 2.27 4.45 -23.29
N ARG A 93 3.42 3.78 -23.22
CA ARG A 93 4.76 4.36 -23.21
C ARG A 93 5.65 3.65 -24.25
N ARG A 94 6.84 4.18 -24.52
CA ARG A 94 7.78 3.54 -25.46
C ARG A 94 8.38 2.28 -24.82
N GLY A 95 7.88 1.11 -25.21
CA GLY A 95 8.34 -0.19 -24.73
C GLY A 95 7.73 -0.64 -23.38
N SER A 96 6.69 0.04 -22.90
CA SER A 96 5.93 -0.39 -21.73
C SER A 96 4.50 0.16 -21.73
N VAL A 97 3.61 -0.48 -20.97
CA VAL A 97 2.29 0.04 -20.62
C VAL A 97 2.29 0.32 -19.12
N ALA A 98 1.96 1.54 -18.70
CA ALA A 98 1.78 1.87 -17.28
C ALA A 98 0.28 1.90 -16.96
N VAL A 99 -0.10 1.36 -15.81
CA VAL A 99 -1.48 1.23 -15.34
C VAL A 99 -1.59 1.82 -13.95
N GLU A 100 -2.64 2.59 -13.69
CA GLU A 100 -2.90 3.21 -12.39
C GLU A 100 -4.37 3.05 -12.02
N THR A 101 -4.67 2.26 -10.99
CA THR A 101 -6.06 1.93 -10.62
C THR A 101 -6.75 3.11 -9.94
N ASP A 102 -8.07 3.06 -9.79
CA ASP A 102 -8.76 3.89 -8.82
C ASP A 102 -8.49 3.45 -7.36
N ARG A 103 -9.06 4.18 -6.39
CA ARG A 103 -8.93 3.89 -4.95
C ARG A 103 -10.13 3.10 -4.41
N ILE A 104 -9.94 1.82 -4.19
CA ILE A 104 -10.91 0.93 -3.52
C ILE A 104 -10.81 1.06 -1.99
N SER A 105 -11.91 0.82 -1.27
CA SER A 105 -11.93 0.87 0.21
C SER A 105 -11.21 -0.34 0.83
N ALA A 106 -10.77 -0.22 2.08
CA ALA A 106 -10.22 -1.34 2.85
C ALA A 106 -11.25 -2.39 3.30
N GLU A 107 -12.54 -2.18 2.97
CA GLU A 107 -13.64 -3.13 3.22
C GLU A 107 -13.94 -3.98 1.98
N LEU A 108 -13.56 -3.50 0.79
CA LEU A 108 -13.83 -4.10 -0.52
C LEU A 108 -12.55 -4.66 -1.19
N PHE A 109 -11.37 -4.23 -0.75
CA PHE A 109 -10.09 -4.75 -1.24
C PHE A 109 -9.77 -6.15 -0.72
N ASP A 110 -9.79 -7.14 -1.61
CA ASP A 110 -9.23 -8.46 -1.34
C ASP A 110 -7.70 -8.46 -1.56
N GLU A 111 -6.93 -8.42 -0.46
CA GLU A 111 -5.45 -8.47 -0.52
C GLU A 111 -4.94 -9.84 -1.04
N ALA A 112 -5.74 -10.92 -0.97
CA ALA A 112 -5.35 -12.25 -1.46
C ALA A 112 -5.62 -12.42 -2.97
N GLU A 113 -6.75 -11.94 -3.50
CA GLU A 113 -6.95 -11.86 -4.96
C GLU A 113 -5.90 -10.95 -5.60
N PHE A 114 -5.62 -9.80 -4.98
CA PHE A 114 -4.59 -8.88 -5.46
C PHE A 114 -3.18 -9.51 -5.46
N ASP A 115 -2.74 -10.12 -4.35
CA ASP A 115 -1.42 -10.75 -4.31
C ASP A 115 -1.36 -11.98 -5.26
N ALA A 116 -2.47 -12.70 -5.52
CA ALA A 116 -2.55 -13.76 -6.55
C ALA A 116 -2.55 -13.26 -8.01
N ILE A 117 -2.94 -12.00 -8.27
CA ILE A 117 -2.66 -11.32 -9.54
C ILE A 117 -1.16 -10.97 -9.62
N CYS A 118 -0.54 -10.53 -8.52
CA CYS A 118 0.89 -10.21 -8.47
C CYS A 118 1.78 -11.43 -8.75
N GLU A 119 1.45 -12.59 -8.18
CA GLU A 119 2.15 -13.86 -8.43
C GLU A 119 2.13 -14.24 -9.92
N ARG A 120 0.97 -14.16 -10.57
CA ARG A 120 0.84 -14.49 -12.01
C ARG A 120 1.56 -13.49 -12.91
N ILE A 121 1.68 -12.23 -12.49
CA ILE A 121 2.54 -11.24 -13.14
C ILE A 121 4.04 -11.61 -12.95
N GLU A 122 4.47 -12.05 -11.76
CA GLU A 122 5.85 -12.52 -11.54
C GLU A 122 6.16 -13.74 -12.42
N ASP A 123 5.29 -14.73 -12.47
CA ASP A 123 5.44 -15.93 -13.30
C ASP A 123 5.54 -15.60 -14.80
N GLY A 124 4.67 -14.73 -15.31
CA GLY A 124 4.70 -14.34 -16.73
C GLY A 124 5.94 -13.52 -17.12
N TYR A 125 6.58 -12.84 -16.17
CA TYR A 125 7.87 -12.15 -16.33
C TYR A 125 9.09 -12.99 -15.92
N SER A 126 8.89 -14.23 -15.45
CA SER A 126 9.97 -15.13 -15.02
C SER A 126 11.00 -15.36 -16.13
N GLY A 127 12.24 -15.64 -15.72
CA GLY A 127 13.41 -15.70 -16.62
C GLY A 127 13.87 -14.36 -17.20
N SER A 128 12.97 -13.43 -17.55
CA SER A 128 13.32 -12.16 -18.21
C SER A 128 13.49 -10.96 -17.26
N HIS A 129 12.65 -10.87 -16.22
CA HIS A 129 12.63 -9.77 -15.25
C HIS A 129 12.47 -10.32 -13.81
N SER A 130 12.68 -9.47 -12.81
CA SER A 130 12.33 -9.70 -11.40
C SER A 130 11.29 -8.66 -10.98
N ILE A 131 10.32 -9.01 -10.13
CA ILE A 131 9.32 -8.03 -9.69
C ILE A 131 9.87 -7.15 -8.57
N ALA A 132 9.78 -5.83 -8.74
CA ALA A 132 9.99 -4.85 -7.70
C ALA A 132 8.63 -4.39 -7.14
N HIS A 133 8.22 -4.93 -5.98
CA HIS A 133 6.99 -4.55 -5.28
C HIS A 133 7.27 -3.55 -4.14
N LEU A 134 6.79 -2.32 -4.28
CA LEU A 134 6.97 -1.24 -3.30
C LEU A 134 5.61 -0.79 -2.75
N LYS A 135 5.22 -1.29 -1.57
CA LYS A 135 4.03 -0.82 -0.83
C LYS A 135 4.34 0.58 -0.22
N LYS A 136 3.72 1.64 -0.74
CA LYS A 136 3.84 3.05 -0.30
C LYS A 136 2.63 3.46 0.54
N LEU A 137 2.82 4.20 1.62
CA LEU A 137 1.74 4.71 2.48
C LEU A 137 1.71 6.25 2.43
N ARG A 138 0.54 6.84 2.19
CA ARG A 138 0.32 8.29 2.05
C ARG A 138 -1.01 8.73 2.63
N ARG A 139 -1.04 9.90 3.26
CA ARG A 139 -2.29 10.55 3.68
C ARG A 139 -2.78 11.46 2.55
N HIS A 140 -4.05 11.34 2.23
CA HIS A 140 -4.81 12.14 1.28
C HIS A 140 -6.04 12.73 2.00
N ASP A 141 -6.78 13.61 1.33
CA ASP A 141 -7.96 14.26 1.91
C ASP A 141 -9.10 13.27 2.22
N ASP A 142 -9.12 12.13 1.53
CA ASP A 142 -10.08 11.02 1.65
C ASP A 142 -9.59 9.84 2.53
N GLY A 143 -8.46 9.99 3.22
CA GLY A 143 -7.94 9.01 4.18
C GLY A 143 -6.47 8.63 4.00
N LEU A 144 -6.06 7.53 4.62
CA LEU A 144 -4.74 6.92 4.49
C LEU A 144 -4.76 5.87 3.38
N VAL A 145 -4.05 6.14 2.29
CA VAL A 145 -3.99 5.28 1.10
C VAL A 145 -2.71 4.45 1.11
N ARG A 146 -2.83 3.13 0.92
CA ARG A 146 -1.72 2.25 0.57
C ARG A 146 -1.66 2.08 -0.95
N THR A 147 -0.62 2.61 -1.58
CA THR A 147 -0.34 2.42 -3.01
C THR A 147 0.67 1.29 -3.20
N HIS A 148 0.26 0.22 -3.85
CA HIS A 148 1.13 -0.88 -4.28
C HIS A 148 1.77 -0.45 -5.60
N VAL A 149 3.10 -0.45 -5.69
CA VAL A 149 3.82 -0.11 -6.93
C VAL A 149 4.59 -1.33 -7.40
N ILE A 150 4.30 -1.80 -8.62
CA ILE A 150 4.82 -3.07 -9.15
C ILE A 150 5.51 -2.79 -10.48
N VAL A 151 6.78 -3.15 -10.58
CA VAL A 151 7.55 -2.99 -11.82
C VAL A 151 8.40 -4.26 -12.04
N PRO A 152 8.17 -5.03 -13.10
CA PRO A 152 9.14 -6.00 -13.61
C PRO A 152 10.38 -5.22 -14.06
N VAL A 153 11.50 -5.43 -13.37
CA VAL A 153 12.80 -4.81 -13.66
C VAL A 153 13.75 -5.87 -14.20
N LYS A 154 14.51 -5.54 -15.24
CA LYS A 154 15.58 -6.43 -15.71
C LYS A 154 16.61 -6.60 -14.58
N PRO A 155 16.95 -7.82 -14.16
CA PRO A 155 17.89 -8.02 -13.06
C PRO A 155 19.29 -7.48 -13.44
N LEU A 156 20.00 -6.93 -12.45
CA LEU A 156 21.33 -6.34 -12.63
C LEU A 156 22.43 -7.38 -12.86
N PHE A 157 22.16 -8.64 -12.48
CA PHE A 157 23.01 -9.80 -12.65
C PHE A 157 22.17 -10.93 -13.30
N PRO A 158 22.80 -11.89 -13.99
CA PRO A 158 22.11 -13.14 -14.34
C PRO A 158 21.53 -13.80 -13.09
N ARG A 159 20.39 -14.49 -13.22
CA ARG A 159 19.98 -15.50 -12.23
C ARG A 159 20.80 -16.76 -12.50
N ASP A 160 21.42 -17.32 -11.48
CA ASP A 160 22.03 -18.65 -11.58
C ASP A 160 20.93 -19.72 -11.65
N GLU A 161 21.14 -20.77 -12.45
CA GLU A 161 20.20 -21.89 -12.59
C GLU A 161 19.94 -22.61 -11.24
N ALA A 162 20.87 -22.48 -10.28
CA ALA A 162 20.75 -23.00 -8.92
C ALA A 162 19.77 -22.21 -8.01
N ASP A 163 19.18 -21.10 -8.48
CA ASP A 163 18.10 -20.39 -7.81
C ASP A 163 16.69 -20.79 -8.28
N ASP A 164 16.58 -21.60 -9.35
CA ASP A 164 15.31 -22.13 -9.82
C ASP A 164 14.74 -23.16 -8.81
N PRO A 165 13.51 -22.98 -8.28
CA PRO A 165 12.91 -23.92 -7.34
C PRO A 165 12.67 -25.32 -7.94
N ALA A 166 12.47 -25.43 -9.25
CA ALA A 166 12.36 -26.73 -9.93
C ALA A 166 13.72 -27.45 -10.02
N ALA A 167 14.82 -26.72 -10.26
CA ALA A 167 16.16 -27.28 -10.22
C ALA A 167 16.53 -27.76 -8.80
N ARG A 168 16.15 -27.00 -7.77
CA ARG A 168 16.34 -27.39 -6.35
C ARG A 168 15.59 -28.68 -6.00
N ALA A 169 14.36 -28.85 -6.49
CA ALA A 169 13.59 -30.08 -6.31
C ALA A 169 14.24 -31.30 -7.02
N ALA A 170 14.86 -31.09 -8.19
CA ALA A 170 15.58 -32.14 -8.91
C ALA A 170 16.93 -32.55 -8.26
N THR A 171 17.49 -31.70 -7.39
CA THR A 171 18.74 -31.97 -6.65
C THR A 171 18.52 -32.51 -5.23
N GLY A 172 17.36 -33.12 -4.95
CA GLY A 172 17.10 -33.83 -3.70
C GLY A 172 17.98 -35.08 -3.57
N ILE A 173 19.12 -34.96 -2.89
CA ILE A 173 20.10 -36.05 -2.67
C ILE A 173 19.46 -37.18 -1.85
N GLU A 174 19.49 -38.41 -2.37
CA GLU A 174 19.22 -39.63 -1.60
C GLU A 174 20.30 -39.83 -0.52
N ALA A 175 19.88 -40.05 0.73
CA ALA A 175 20.77 -40.30 1.86
C ALA A 175 20.07 -41.09 2.99
N ASP A 176 19.81 -42.38 2.74
CA ASP A 176 20.45 -43.50 3.48
C ASP A 176 20.22 -44.84 2.76
#